data_AF-A0A9P8G1G4-F1
#
_entry.id   AF-A0A9P8G1G4-F1
#
_cell.length_a   1.000
_cell.length_b   1.000
_cell.length_c   1.000
_cell.angle_alpha   90.00
_cell.angle_beta   90.00
_cell.angle_gamma   90.00
#
_symmetry.space_group_name_H-M   'P 1'
#
loop_
_entity.id
_entity.type
_entity.pdbx_description
1 polymer ?
#
loop_
_entity_poly.entity_id
_entity_poly.type
_entity_poly.pdbx_seq_one_letter_code
_entity_poly.pdbx_strand_id
1 'polypeptide(L)'
;MLSSLFNVAALALVADVASAAAVGSMSSATKASSSVVSDSKIAGSTTSDVFPPTGTKVNTSIFPNESEVGFPGPTPTGLEGDAIQTAPLYPYNSAAAAAFPLAVPQPHGSSAFGDKFDITKYWGNLSPWYSVSSADYGLDEANPLIPDGCTINQMLLLYRHGARYPTSGAGPSTFSQKVRNATASGFNVTGELTFLADWTYKLGAELLTPFGRSQNFQLGIEYRQLYGELLNNFTEQDALPVFRTESQDRMVKTAENFAAGFFGVPEYLNQVNIEILVENSTVNNSGAPYEVCPNSNIASRGSIGSTVATKFANNAFNATLARL
;
A
#
# COMPACT_ATOMS: atom_id res chain seq x y z
N MET A 1 51.19 12.86 15.25
CA MET A 1 51.88 11.56 15.15
C MET A 1 50.81 10.47 15.21
N LEU A 2 50.84 9.55 14.22
CA LEU A 2 49.87 8.48 13.91
C LEU A 2 48.49 8.98 13.44
N SER A 3 48.08 8.98 12.16
CA SER A 3 48.12 8.02 11.03
C SER A 3 47.19 6.80 11.17
N SER A 4 46.01 6.86 10.54
CA SER A 4 45.29 5.76 9.86
C SER A 4 44.00 6.34 9.24
N LEU A 5 43.98 6.69 7.95
CA LEU A 5 43.63 5.82 6.81
C LEU A 5 42.22 5.23 6.91
N PHE A 6 41.21 5.97 6.44
CA PHE A 6 39.97 5.39 5.93
C PHE A 6 39.86 5.70 4.44
N ASN A 7 39.90 4.63 3.65
CA ASN A 7 39.75 4.62 2.20
C ASN A 7 38.31 4.99 1.83
N VAL A 8 38.17 6.07 1.08
CA VAL A 8 36.97 6.40 0.31
C VAL A 8 37.13 5.75 -1.06
N ALA A 9 36.34 4.72 -1.36
CA ALA A 9 36.19 4.21 -2.71
C ALA A 9 34.88 4.74 -3.30
N ALA A 10 34.99 5.91 -3.94
CA ALA A 10 34.03 6.41 -4.90
C ALA A 10 34.15 5.56 -6.18
N LEU A 11 33.04 5.03 -6.69
CA LEU A 11 33.00 4.43 -8.01
C LEU A 11 32.31 5.41 -8.96
N ALA A 12 33.12 6.19 -9.67
CA ALA A 12 32.70 7.07 -10.74
C ALA A 12 32.79 6.36 -12.10
N LEU A 13 31.79 6.66 -12.92
CA LEU A 13 31.72 6.65 -14.39
C LEU A 13 32.91 6.12 -15.19
N VAL A 14 32.60 5.25 -16.15
CA VAL A 14 33.23 5.28 -17.47
C VAL A 14 32.11 5.43 -18.52
N ALA A 15 32.13 6.57 -19.20
CA ALA A 15 31.45 6.81 -20.46
C ALA A 15 32.44 6.61 -21.62
N ASP A 16 31.92 6.71 -22.85
CA ASP A 16 32.59 6.72 -24.17
C ASP A 16 32.89 5.34 -24.81
N VAL A 17 32.60 5.04 -26.09
CA VAL A 17 32.29 5.85 -27.29
C VAL A 17 31.32 5.09 -28.22
N ALA A 18 30.55 5.86 -28.98
CA ALA A 18 29.67 5.50 -30.08
C ALA A 18 30.24 4.55 -31.17
N SER A 19 29.34 3.78 -31.79
CA SER A 19 29.37 3.55 -33.24
C SER A 19 27.96 3.42 -33.79
N ALA A 20 27.66 4.29 -34.75
CA ALA A 20 26.47 4.27 -35.55
C ALA A 20 26.48 3.08 -36.51
N ALA A 21 25.38 2.32 -36.55
CA ALA A 21 25.07 1.47 -37.69
C ALA A 21 23.55 1.25 -37.81
N ALA A 22 23.02 1.74 -38.94
CA ALA A 22 21.84 1.30 -39.66
C ALA A 22 20.49 1.20 -38.91
N VAL A 23 19.63 2.18 -39.22
CA VAL A 23 18.17 2.08 -39.17
C VAL A 23 17.74 0.91 -40.05
N GLY A 24 17.45 -0.23 -39.43
CA GLY A 24 16.73 -1.35 -40.01
C GLY A 24 15.46 -1.56 -39.22
N SER A 25 14.32 -1.17 -39.79
CA SER A 25 12.99 -1.47 -39.27
C SER A 25 12.77 -2.98 -39.23
N MET A 26 13.16 -3.63 -38.13
CA MET A 26 12.79 -5.00 -37.82
C MET A 26 11.49 -5.01 -37.02
N SER A 27 10.37 -4.92 -37.73
CA SER A 27 9.09 -5.40 -37.26
C SER A 27 9.10 -6.94 -37.28
N SER A 28 9.86 -7.54 -36.37
CA SER A 28 9.79 -8.97 -36.09
C SER A 28 8.72 -9.19 -35.04
N ALA A 29 7.48 -9.38 -35.49
CA ALA A 29 6.45 -9.99 -34.65
C ALA A 29 6.96 -11.39 -34.26
N THR A 30 7.47 -11.51 -33.04
CA THR A 30 7.83 -12.80 -32.44
C THR A 30 6.53 -13.57 -32.26
N LYS A 31 6.26 -14.47 -33.21
CA LYS A 31 5.20 -15.46 -33.11
C LYS A 31 5.54 -16.32 -31.89
N ALA A 32 4.83 -16.10 -30.77
CA ALA A 32 4.98 -16.91 -29.57
C ALA A 32 4.86 -18.39 -29.97
N SER A 33 5.94 -19.14 -29.77
CA SER A 33 5.95 -20.58 -29.99
C SER A 33 4.86 -21.20 -29.10
N SER A 34 3.92 -21.92 -29.70
CA SER A 34 2.77 -22.54 -29.01
C SER A 34 3.16 -23.82 -28.25
N SER A 35 4.33 -23.85 -27.62
CA SER A 35 4.75 -25.00 -26.82
C SER A 35 3.89 -25.08 -25.56
N VAL A 36 3.07 -26.13 -25.49
CA VAL A 36 2.28 -26.47 -24.30
C VAL A 36 3.23 -26.77 -23.14
N VAL A 37 3.06 -26.05 -22.03
CA VAL A 37 3.80 -26.30 -20.79
C VAL A 37 2.92 -27.21 -19.92
N SER A 38 3.46 -28.38 -19.58
CA SER A 38 2.80 -29.33 -18.68
C SER A 38 2.89 -28.85 -17.23
N ASP A 39 1.85 -29.15 -16.46
CA ASP A 39 1.69 -28.81 -15.06
C ASP A 39 2.72 -29.46 -14.12
N SER A 40 2.96 -28.78 -12.99
CA SER A 40 3.73 -29.28 -11.86
C SER A 40 2.81 -29.62 -10.68
N LYS A 41 3.17 -30.65 -9.89
CA LYS A 41 2.39 -31.10 -8.71
C LYS A 41 2.24 -30.03 -7.62
N ILE A 42 3.03 -28.95 -7.68
CA ILE A 42 2.96 -27.84 -6.72
C ILE A 42 2.08 -26.68 -7.20
N ALA A 43 1.58 -26.70 -8.44
CA ALA A 43 0.78 -25.61 -8.99
C ALA A 43 -0.47 -25.33 -8.13
N GLY A 44 -0.74 -24.06 -7.87
CA GLY A 44 -1.82 -23.58 -7.01
C GLY A 44 -1.68 -23.96 -5.52
N SER A 45 -0.61 -24.64 -5.10
CA SER A 45 -0.36 -24.93 -3.68
C SER A 45 -0.03 -23.67 -2.89
N THR A 46 -0.36 -23.68 -1.59
CA THR A 46 -0.18 -22.54 -0.69
C THR A 46 1.11 -22.69 0.12
N THR A 47 1.92 -21.63 0.18
CA THR A 47 3.13 -21.57 1.01
C THR A 47 3.27 -20.18 1.64
N SER A 48 3.74 -20.09 2.89
CA SER A 48 3.98 -18.81 3.57
C SER A 48 5.17 -18.89 4.50
N ASP A 49 5.93 -17.81 4.63
CA ASP A 49 7.02 -17.70 5.59
C ASP A 49 6.47 -17.44 7.01
N VAL A 50 7.08 -18.06 8.02
CA VAL A 50 6.77 -17.82 9.43
C VAL A 50 7.97 -17.15 10.07
N PHE A 51 7.84 -15.85 10.37
CA PHE A 51 8.87 -15.07 11.05
C PHE A 51 8.22 -14.10 12.07
N PRO A 52 8.82 -13.91 13.26
CA PRO A 52 9.99 -14.63 13.77
C PRO A 52 9.66 -16.09 14.16
N PRO A 53 10.66 -16.99 14.29
CA PRO A 53 10.39 -18.35 14.76
C PRO A 53 9.74 -18.36 16.14
N THR A 54 8.78 -19.26 16.35
CA THR A 54 8.03 -19.36 17.62
C THR A 54 8.95 -19.47 18.82
N GLY A 55 8.71 -18.63 19.84
CA GLY A 55 9.46 -18.64 21.10
C GLY A 55 10.76 -17.84 21.09
N THR A 56 11.12 -17.22 19.97
CA THR A 56 12.27 -16.29 19.92
C THR A 56 11.93 -14.95 20.57
N LYS A 57 12.92 -14.33 21.21
CA LYS A 57 12.83 -13.00 21.84
C LYS A 57 14.10 -12.21 21.55
N VAL A 58 13.99 -10.88 21.54
CA VAL A 58 15.16 -10.00 21.49
C VAL A 58 16.00 -10.25 22.74
N ASN A 59 17.30 -10.49 22.55
CA ASN A 59 18.22 -10.71 23.66
C ASN A 59 18.73 -9.36 24.20
N THR A 60 17.95 -8.76 25.08
CA THR A 60 18.30 -7.46 25.69
C THR A 60 19.51 -7.52 26.62
N SER A 61 19.91 -8.71 27.07
CA SER A 61 21.11 -8.87 27.90
C SER A 61 22.42 -8.63 27.14
N ILE A 62 22.43 -8.90 25.82
CA ILE A 62 23.61 -8.65 24.96
C ILE A 62 23.39 -7.47 23.99
N PHE A 63 22.13 -7.11 23.74
CA PHE A 63 21.73 -5.95 22.95
C PHE A 63 20.87 -5.02 23.84
N PRO A 64 21.48 -4.27 24.77
CA PRO A 64 20.75 -3.39 25.68
C PRO A 64 19.93 -2.36 24.90
N ASN A 65 18.79 -1.96 25.47
CA ASN A 65 17.92 -0.98 24.84
C ASN A 65 18.51 0.45 24.96
N GLU A 66 17.96 1.42 24.22
CA GLU A 66 18.45 2.80 24.20
C GLU A 66 18.55 3.42 25.61
N SER A 67 17.57 3.18 26.47
CA SER A 67 17.56 3.71 27.84
C SER A 67 18.66 3.11 28.73
N GLU A 68 19.07 1.86 28.47
CA GLU A 68 20.18 1.21 29.16
C GLU A 68 21.54 1.67 28.61
N VAL A 69 21.64 1.98 27.32
CA VAL A 69 22.86 2.53 26.72
C VAL A 69 23.12 3.96 27.21
N GLY A 70 22.09 4.82 27.27
CA GLY A 70 22.14 6.09 27.99
C GLY A 70 22.99 7.22 27.38
N PHE A 71 23.38 7.13 26.10
CA PHE A 71 24.16 8.16 25.38
C PHE A 71 23.40 8.69 24.14
N PRO A 72 22.23 9.35 24.30
CA PRO A 72 21.40 9.78 23.17
C PRO A 72 21.98 10.95 22.37
N GLY A 73 23.01 11.63 22.88
CA GLY A 73 23.47 12.90 22.33
C GLY A 73 22.48 14.05 22.57
N PRO A 74 22.65 15.21 21.91
CA PRO A 74 21.70 16.31 22.01
C PRO A 74 20.35 15.97 21.37
N THR A 75 19.26 16.13 22.12
CA THR A 75 17.88 15.83 21.68
C THR A 75 16.91 17.03 21.71
N PRO A 76 17.31 18.29 21.43
CA PRO A 76 16.34 19.38 21.35
C PRO A 76 15.38 19.15 20.17
N THR A 77 14.08 19.27 20.42
CA THR A 77 13.07 19.23 19.36
C THR A 77 12.89 20.60 18.72
N GLY A 78 12.56 20.63 17.43
CA GLY A 78 12.18 21.85 16.72
C GLY A 78 10.76 22.30 17.05
N LEU A 79 10.34 23.41 16.44
CA LEU A 79 8.92 23.81 16.41
C LEU A 79 8.11 22.79 15.62
N GLU A 80 6.81 22.77 15.90
CA GLU A 80 5.87 21.95 15.15
C GLU A 80 5.73 22.37 13.70
N GLY A 81 5.50 21.38 12.83
CA GLY A 81 5.27 21.62 11.41
C GLY A 81 3.96 22.36 11.17
N ASP A 82 4.00 23.39 10.33
CA ASP A 82 2.83 24.18 9.90
C ASP A 82 2.85 24.39 8.38
N ALA A 83 3.24 23.35 7.64
CA ALA A 83 3.42 23.46 6.21
C ALA A 83 2.10 23.77 5.48
N ILE A 84 0.94 23.41 6.05
CA ILE A 84 -0.35 23.73 5.44
C ILE A 84 -0.62 25.24 5.37
N GLN A 85 -0.12 26.03 6.33
CA GLN A 85 -0.26 27.50 6.35
C GLN A 85 0.92 28.23 5.73
N THR A 86 2.12 27.65 5.82
CA THR A 86 3.36 28.36 5.49
C THR A 86 3.95 28.00 4.12
N ALA A 87 3.64 26.80 3.61
CA ALA A 87 4.19 26.36 2.33
C ALA A 87 3.38 26.92 1.15
N PRO A 88 4.04 27.37 0.06
CA PRO A 88 3.35 27.86 -1.13
C PRO A 88 2.75 26.74 -2.00
N LEU A 89 2.93 25.47 -1.60
CA LEU A 89 2.56 24.29 -2.38
C LEU A 89 2.13 23.13 -1.46
N TYR A 90 1.17 22.34 -1.93
CA TYR A 90 0.71 21.14 -1.26
C TYR A 90 1.48 19.88 -1.72
N PRO A 91 1.85 18.95 -0.82
CA PRO A 91 2.63 17.76 -1.14
C PRO A 91 1.79 16.66 -1.82
N TYR A 92 1.35 16.90 -3.06
CA TYR A 92 0.61 15.90 -3.82
C TYR A 92 1.41 14.60 -4.05
N ASN A 93 0.78 13.46 -3.78
CA ASN A 93 1.30 12.15 -4.11
C ASN A 93 1.00 11.79 -5.58
N SER A 94 1.73 12.45 -6.48
CA SER A 94 1.63 12.26 -7.95
C SER A 94 2.91 11.72 -8.59
N ALA A 95 3.96 11.51 -7.79
CA ALA A 95 5.28 11.14 -8.28
C ALA A 95 5.39 9.64 -8.62
N ALA A 96 6.37 9.29 -9.46
CA ALA A 96 6.70 7.90 -9.79
C ALA A 96 7.01 7.03 -8.55
N ALA A 97 7.36 7.65 -7.41
CA ALA A 97 7.62 6.98 -6.14
C ALA A 97 6.35 6.62 -5.34
N ALA A 98 5.14 7.02 -5.78
CA ALA A 98 3.88 6.77 -5.07
C ALA A 98 3.64 5.29 -4.71
N ALA A 99 4.17 4.39 -5.53
CA ALA A 99 4.08 2.94 -5.33
C ALA A 99 5.41 2.27 -4.96
N PHE A 100 6.51 3.02 -4.79
CA PHE A 100 7.81 2.43 -4.42
C PHE A 100 7.73 1.70 -3.07
N PRO A 101 8.36 0.51 -2.89
CA PRO A 101 9.24 -0.20 -3.82
C PRO A 101 8.52 -1.21 -4.74
N LEU A 102 7.20 -1.12 -4.88
CA LEU A 102 6.48 -1.99 -5.80
C LEU A 102 6.87 -1.66 -7.24
N ALA A 103 7.15 -2.71 -8.02
CA ALA A 103 7.31 -2.60 -9.46
C ALA A 103 5.96 -2.85 -10.14
N VAL A 104 5.54 -1.92 -10.98
CA VAL A 104 4.34 -2.11 -11.81
C VAL A 104 4.76 -2.92 -13.05
N PRO A 105 4.16 -4.11 -13.28
CA PRO A 105 4.44 -4.85 -14.50
C PRO A 105 4.05 -4.00 -15.70
N GLN A 106 4.99 -3.81 -16.63
CA GLN A 106 4.72 -3.11 -17.87
C GLN A 106 3.91 -4.04 -18.80
N PRO A 107 2.85 -3.54 -19.46
CA PRO A 107 2.13 -4.35 -20.44
C PRO A 107 3.09 -4.86 -21.52
N HIS A 108 2.88 -6.08 -21.99
CA HIS A 108 3.73 -6.69 -23.02
C HIS A 108 3.54 -5.96 -24.36
N GLY A 109 4.64 -5.47 -24.95
CA GLY A 109 4.63 -4.72 -26.22
C GLY A 109 4.57 -3.20 -26.05
N SER A 110 4.62 -2.47 -27.17
CA SER A 110 4.43 -1.02 -27.15
C SER A 110 2.95 -0.69 -26.94
N SER A 111 2.67 0.08 -25.88
CA SER A 111 1.35 0.64 -25.63
C SER A 111 0.93 1.54 -26.80
N ALA A 112 -0.21 1.25 -27.43
CA ALA A 112 -0.85 2.19 -28.35
C ALA A 112 -1.29 3.51 -27.67
N PHE A 113 -1.31 3.51 -26.33
CA PHE A 113 -1.64 4.66 -25.49
C PHE A 113 -0.38 5.39 -24.95
N GLY A 114 0.83 4.92 -25.28
CA GLY A 114 2.10 5.41 -24.72
C GLY A 114 2.15 5.35 -23.18
N ASP A 115 2.97 6.22 -22.59
CA ASP A 115 3.13 6.41 -21.13
C ASP A 115 1.89 7.02 -20.44
N LYS A 116 0.80 7.28 -21.17
CA LYS A 116 -0.39 7.96 -20.65
C LYS A 116 -1.35 7.04 -19.90
N PHE A 117 -1.14 5.73 -19.99
CA PHE A 117 -2.00 4.74 -19.35
C PHE A 117 -1.28 4.09 -18.16
N ASP A 118 -1.71 4.46 -16.96
CA ASP A 118 -1.23 3.86 -15.71
C ASP A 118 -2.27 2.85 -15.19
N ILE A 119 -2.01 1.55 -15.40
CA ILE A 119 -2.91 0.47 -14.98
C ILE A 119 -3.20 0.48 -13.48
N THR A 120 -2.28 1.00 -12.66
CA THR A 120 -2.46 1.01 -11.20
C THR A 120 -3.60 1.92 -10.77
N LYS A 121 -3.97 2.93 -11.58
CA LYS A 121 -5.12 3.80 -11.36
C LYS A 121 -6.46 3.15 -11.72
N TYR A 122 -6.44 1.99 -12.38
CA TYR A 122 -7.63 1.24 -12.81
C TYR A 122 -7.88 -0.03 -11.98
N TRP A 123 -7.18 -0.23 -10.87
CA TRP A 123 -7.43 -1.34 -9.93
C TRP A 123 -8.55 -1.05 -8.94
N GLY A 124 -9.27 0.07 -9.12
CA GLY A 124 -10.37 0.48 -8.24
C GLY A 124 -9.89 0.63 -6.81
N ASN A 125 -10.55 -0.05 -5.87
CA ASN A 125 -10.23 0.01 -4.45
C ASN A 125 -8.94 -0.77 -4.07
N LEU A 126 -8.25 -1.38 -5.02
CA LEU A 126 -6.95 -2.04 -4.84
C LEU A 126 -5.78 -1.18 -5.30
N SER A 127 -6.06 -0.03 -5.93
CA SER A 127 -5.04 0.92 -6.36
C SER A 127 -4.25 1.43 -5.13
N PRO A 128 -2.91 1.49 -5.18
CA PRO A 128 -2.15 2.32 -4.25
C PRO A 128 -2.72 3.73 -4.22
N TRP A 129 -2.75 4.38 -3.05
CA TRP A 129 -3.30 5.73 -2.96
C TRP A 129 -2.46 6.70 -3.79
N TYR A 130 -3.11 7.67 -4.42
CA TYR A 130 -2.49 8.75 -5.18
C TYR A 130 -3.38 10.00 -5.06
N SER A 131 -2.79 11.18 -5.21
CA SER A 131 -3.56 12.42 -5.22
C SER A 131 -4.33 12.59 -6.53
N VAL A 132 -5.57 13.07 -6.43
CA VAL A 132 -6.44 13.39 -7.57
C VAL A 132 -6.40 14.89 -7.85
N SER A 133 -6.47 15.28 -9.13
CA SER A 133 -6.51 16.69 -9.50
C SER A 133 -7.92 17.23 -9.29
N SER A 134 -8.03 18.45 -8.77
CA SER A 134 -9.30 19.19 -8.70
C SER A 134 -9.90 19.46 -10.08
N ALA A 135 -9.03 19.68 -11.09
CA ALA A 135 -9.42 19.83 -12.49
C ALA A 135 -10.15 18.60 -13.05
N ASP A 136 -9.85 17.39 -12.55
CA ASP A 136 -10.57 16.17 -12.96
C ASP A 136 -12.07 16.22 -12.60
N TYR A 137 -12.44 17.14 -11.71
CA TYR A 137 -13.81 17.40 -11.25
C TYR A 137 -14.36 18.76 -11.70
N GLY A 138 -13.70 19.43 -12.67
CA GLY A 138 -14.12 20.72 -13.20
C GLY A 138 -13.85 21.91 -12.27
N LEU A 139 -12.87 21.78 -11.37
CA LEU A 139 -12.46 22.80 -10.41
C LEU A 139 -11.00 23.21 -10.66
N ASP A 140 -10.71 23.76 -11.83
CA ASP A 140 -9.34 23.99 -12.31
C ASP A 140 -8.50 24.91 -11.40
N GLU A 141 -9.16 25.85 -10.72
CA GLU A 141 -8.51 26.82 -9.83
C GLU A 141 -8.50 26.39 -8.35
N ALA A 142 -9.18 25.29 -8.02
CA ALA A 142 -9.27 24.83 -6.63
C ALA A 142 -7.99 24.10 -6.22
N ASN A 143 -7.50 24.41 -5.04
CA ASN A 143 -6.35 23.75 -4.44
C ASN A 143 -6.54 23.67 -2.91
N PRO A 144 -5.79 22.81 -2.20
CA PRO A 144 -5.93 22.60 -0.77
C PRO A 144 -5.17 23.64 0.08
N LEU A 145 -4.60 24.68 -0.53
CA LEU A 145 -3.94 25.74 0.24
C LEU A 145 -4.99 26.56 0.98
N ILE A 146 -4.58 27.06 2.14
CA ILE A 146 -5.44 27.89 2.97
C ILE A 146 -5.62 29.26 2.31
N PRO A 147 -6.86 29.79 2.24
CA PRO A 147 -7.09 31.14 1.73
C PRO A 147 -6.41 32.23 2.57
N ASP A 148 -6.01 33.33 1.93
CA ASP A 148 -5.39 34.48 2.60
C ASP A 148 -6.25 34.98 3.76
N GLY A 149 -5.63 35.15 4.93
CA GLY A 149 -6.30 35.62 6.15
C GLY A 149 -7.09 34.56 6.91
N CYS A 150 -7.07 33.29 6.49
CA CYS A 150 -7.61 32.17 7.25
C CYS A 150 -6.50 31.40 7.99
N THR A 151 -6.87 30.74 9.09
CA THR A 151 -6.04 29.78 9.81
C THR A 151 -6.85 28.51 10.10
N ILE A 152 -6.18 27.38 10.21
CA ILE A 152 -6.84 26.11 10.58
C ILE A 152 -6.93 26.05 12.10
N ASN A 153 -8.13 25.78 12.61
CA ASN A 153 -8.36 25.54 14.05
C ASN A 153 -8.72 24.08 14.36
N GLN A 154 -9.04 23.28 13.35
CA GLN A 154 -9.39 21.87 13.49
C GLN A 154 -9.16 21.12 12.18
N MET A 155 -8.69 19.88 12.28
CA MET A 155 -8.54 18.96 11.15
C MET A 155 -9.14 17.60 11.53
N LEU A 156 -9.97 17.04 10.64
CA LEU A 156 -10.50 15.68 10.78
C LEU A 156 -10.02 14.85 9.59
N LEU A 157 -9.25 13.82 9.87
CA LEU A 157 -8.78 12.87 8.87
C LEU A 157 -9.60 11.58 8.94
N LEU A 158 -10.29 11.24 7.86
CA LEU A 158 -10.84 9.90 7.64
C LEU A 158 -10.04 9.24 6.51
N TYR A 159 -9.43 8.10 6.81
CA TYR A 159 -8.57 7.38 5.89
C TYR A 159 -8.79 5.88 6.02
N ARG A 160 -8.49 5.15 4.95
CA ARG A 160 -8.63 3.70 4.89
C ARG A 160 -7.34 3.03 5.37
N HIS A 161 -7.45 1.76 5.78
CA HIS A 161 -6.29 0.90 5.91
C HIS A 161 -5.39 0.89 4.65
N GLY A 162 -4.10 0.64 4.87
CA GLY A 162 -3.13 0.48 3.77
C GLY A 162 -3.34 -0.78 2.94
N ALA A 163 -2.51 -0.97 1.91
CA ALA A 163 -2.50 -2.18 1.10
C ALA A 163 -2.32 -3.45 1.92
N ARG A 164 -3.17 -4.45 1.66
CA ARG A 164 -3.25 -5.68 2.46
C ARG A 164 -3.25 -6.93 1.60
N TYR A 165 -3.02 -8.07 2.22
CA TYR A 165 -3.28 -9.36 1.60
C TYR A 165 -4.78 -9.55 1.32
N PRO A 166 -5.14 -10.43 0.37
CA PRO A 166 -6.54 -10.75 0.07
C PRO A 166 -7.29 -11.23 1.31
N THR A 167 -8.61 -11.07 1.29
CA THR A 167 -9.47 -11.64 2.34
C THR A 167 -9.51 -13.17 2.21
N SER A 168 -9.64 -13.87 3.33
CA SER A 168 -9.75 -15.33 3.34
C SER A 168 -10.93 -15.78 2.49
N GLY A 169 -10.72 -16.73 1.57
CA GLY A 169 -11.76 -17.18 0.64
C GLY A 169 -12.06 -16.22 -0.52
N ALA A 170 -11.33 -15.09 -0.65
CA ALA A 170 -11.47 -14.21 -1.79
C ALA A 170 -10.95 -14.85 -3.10
N GLY A 171 -11.25 -14.19 -4.23
CA GLY A 171 -10.93 -14.63 -5.58
C GLY A 171 -9.52 -15.21 -5.79
N PRO A 172 -8.43 -14.57 -5.34
CA PRO A 172 -7.08 -15.10 -5.54
C PRO A 172 -6.85 -16.46 -4.88
N SER A 173 -7.33 -16.64 -3.63
CA SER A 173 -7.18 -17.89 -2.89
C SER A 173 -8.08 -19.02 -3.44
N THR A 174 -9.26 -18.68 -3.96
CA THR A 174 -10.15 -19.67 -4.58
C THR A 174 -9.68 -20.03 -5.99
N PHE A 175 -9.09 -19.09 -6.72
CA PHE A 175 -8.46 -19.34 -8.00
C PHE A 175 -7.24 -20.26 -7.86
N SER A 176 -6.40 -20.07 -6.85
CA SER A 176 -5.26 -20.97 -6.62
C SER A 176 -5.69 -22.40 -6.35
N GLN A 177 -6.76 -22.60 -5.57
CA GLN A 177 -7.35 -23.92 -5.36
C GLN A 177 -7.88 -24.53 -6.67
N LYS A 178 -8.50 -23.73 -7.55
CA LYS A 178 -8.96 -24.21 -8.86
C LYS A 178 -7.80 -24.66 -9.74
N VAL A 179 -6.71 -23.89 -9.81
CA VAL A 179 -5.49 -24.27 -10.54
C VAL A 179 -4.94 -25.58 -10.01
N ARG A 180 -4.80 -25.70 -8.68
CA ARG A 180 -4.33 -26.93 -8.02
C ARG A 180 -5.20 -28.15 -8.31
N ASN A 181 -6.51 -27.98 -8.34
CA ASN A 181 -7.43 -29.09 -8.63
C ASN A 181 -7.36 -29.49 -10.11
N ALA A 182 -7.20 -28.52 -11.02
CA ALA A 182 -7.03 -28.79 -12.44
C ALA A 182 -5.78 -29.63 -12.71
N THR A 183 -4.68 -29.37 -12.00
CA THR A 183 -3.42 -30.12 -12.20
C THR A 183 -3.51 -31.58 -11.77
N ALA A 184 -4.50 -31.94 -10.95
CA ALA A 184 -4.75 -33.35 -10.61
C ALA A 184 -5.39 -34.15 -11.77
N SER A 185 -5.99 -33.46 -12.75
CA SER A 185 -6.72 -34.05 -13.88
C SER A 185 -6.05 -33.79 -15.25
N GLY A 186 -4.86 -33.18 -15.24
CA GLY A 186 -4.16 -32.72 -16.44
C GLY A 186 -4.49 -31.26 -16.76
N PHE A 187 -3.59 -30.36 -16.40
CA PHE A 187 -3.69 -28.92 -16.65
C PHE A 187 -2.57 -28.47 -17.59
N ASN A 188 -2.93 -28.03 -18.79
CA ASN A 188 -1.99 -27.57 -19.81
C ASN A 188 -2.22 -26.09 -20.07
N VAL A 189 -1.16 -25.31 -20.00
CA VAL A 189 -1.20 -23.86 -20.25
C VAL A 189 -0.24 -23.48 -21.36
N THR A 190 -0.57 -22.41 -22.10
CA THR A 190 0.22 -21.89 -23.21
C THR A 190 0.29 -20.36 -23.15
N GLY A 191 1.20 -19.76 -23.92
CA GLY A 191 1.32 -18.31 -24.04
C GLY A 191 1.57 -17.61 -22.70
N GLU A 192 0.82 -16.53 -22.46
CA GLU A 192 0.94 -15.68 -21.27
C GLU A 192 0.55 -16.40 -19.96
N LEU A 193 -0.16 -17.53 -20.06
CA LEU A 193 -0.60 -18.33 -18.91
C LEU A 193 0.40 -19.42 -18.49
N THR A 194 1.52 -19.56 -19.18
CA THR A 194 2.53 -20.60 -18.90
C THR A 194 3.05 -20.58 -17.47
N PHE A 195 3.10 -19.41 -16.82
CA PHE A 195 3.47 -19.29 -15.41
C PHE A 195 2.55 -20.10 -14.48
N LEU A 196 1.29 -20.36 -14.86
CA LEU A 196 0.36 -21.13 -14.04
C LEU A 196 0.75 -22.61 -13.90
N ALA A 197 1.62 -23.13 -14.78
CA ALA A 197 2.06 -24.52 -14.74
C ALA A 197 2.83 -24.87 -13.45
N ASP A 198 3.55 -23.91 -12.87
CA ASP A 198 4.34 -24.09 -11.65
C ASP A 198 4.08 -23.01 -10.58
N TRP A 199 3.17 -22.07 -10.85
CA TRP A 199 2.79 -21.02 -9.92
C TRP A 199 2.28 -21.56 -8.59
N THR A 200 2.80 -21.02 -7.48
CA THR A 200 2.34 -21.28 -6.11
C THR A 200 1.72 -20.02 -5.52
N TYR A 201 0.65 -20.16 -4.74
CA TYR A 201 -0.02 -19.05 -4.09
C TYR A 201 0.66 -18.71 -2.76
N LYS A 202 1.40 -17.59 -2.76
CA LYS A 202 2.27 -17.19 -1.63
C LYS A 202 1.72 -16.06 -0.77
N LEU A 203 0.56 -15.52 -1.12
CA LEU A 203 -0.02 -14.41 -0.38
C LEU A 203 -0.62 -14.90 0.94
N GLY A 204 -0.47 -14.08 1.98
CA GLY A 204 -1.19 -14.27 3.24
C GLY A 204 -2.67 -13.94 3.11
N ALA A 205 -3.32 -13.65 4.24
CA ALA A 205 -4.70 -13.22 4.29
C ALA A 205 -4.89 -12.05 5.26
N GLU A 206 -5.82 -11.13 4.93
CA GLU A 206 -6.31 -9.99 5.74
C GLU A 206 -5.29 -8.91 6.13
N LEU A 207 -4.08 -9.30 6.52
CA LEU A 207 -3.08 -8.45 7.16
C LEU A 207 -2.53 -7.38 6.21
N LEU A 208 -2.08 -6.26 6.77
CA LEU A 208 -1.32 -5.27 6.02
C LEU A 208 -0.04 -5.87 5.46
N THR A 209 0.20 -5.58 4.19
CA THR A 209 1.51 -5.82 3.56
C THR A 209 2.54 -4.82 4.10
N PRO A 210 3.86 -5.09 3.97
CA PRO A 210 4.87 -4.09 4.28
C PRO A 210 4.65 -2.75 3.56
N PHE A 211 4.23 -2.80 2.29
CA PHE A 211 3.87 -1.60 1.52
C PHE A 211 2.65 -0.86 2.12
N GLY A 212 1.63 -1.59 2.56
CA GLY A 212 0.48 -0.97 3.24
C GLY A 212 0.84 -0.29 4.56
N ARG A 213 1.82 -0.83 5.29
CA ARG A 213 2.36 -0.18 6.49
C ARG A 213 3.08 1.12 6.13
N SER A 214 3.93 1.09 5.10
CA SER A 214 4.66 2.28 4.66
C SER A 214 3.72 3.38 4.17
N GLN A 215 2.62 3.05 3.48
CA GLN A 215 1.63 4.04 3.05
C GLN A 215 1.09 4.87 4.23
N ASN A 216 0.74 4.21 5.34
CA ASN A 216 0.18 4.89 6.51
C ASN A 216 1.24 5.62 7.33
N PHE A 217 2.46 5.08 7.40
CA PHE A 217 3.59 5.76 8.02
C PHE A 217 3.93 7.06 7.28
N GLN A 218 4.00 7.02 5.94
CA GLN A 218 4.24 8.22 5.13
C GLN A 218 3.10 9.23 5.27
N LEU A 219 1.84 8.76 5.32
CA LEU A 219 0.69 9.63 5.59
C LEU A 219 0.82 10.32 6.96
N GLY A 220 1.27 9.59 8.00
CA GLY A 220 1.55 10.16 9.32
C GLY A 220 2.61 11.25 9.27
N ILE A 221 3.71 11.03 8.56
CA ILE A 221 4.76 12.04 8.36
C ILE A 221 4.19 13.27 7.64
N GLU A 222 3.48 13.08 6.52
CA GLU A 222 2.89 14.16 5.75
C GLU A 222 1.97 15.01 6.63
N TYR A 223 1.08 14.36 7.38
CA TYR A 223 0.13 15.06 8.24
C TYR A 223 0.79 15.74 9.44
N ARG A 224 1.91 15.20 9.94
CA ARG A 224 2.70 15.86 10.97
C ARG A 224 3.34 17.15 10.46
N GLN A 225 3.86 17.12 9.23
CA GLN A 225 4.44 18.31 8.60
C GLN A 225 3.38 19.35 8.26
N LEU A 226 2.22 18.91 7.78
CA LEU A 226 1.11 19.80 7.41
C LEU A 226 0.44 20.42 8.63
N TYR A 227 0.07 19.63 9.64
CA TYR A 227 -0.86 20.04 10.70
C TYR A 227 -0.27 19.94 12.13
N GLY A 228 1.04 19.78 12.26
CA GLY A 228 1.71 19.59 13.55
C GLY A 228 1.44 20.72 14.54
N GLU A 229 1.30 21.97 14.06
CA GLU A 229 1.00 23.16 14.86
C GLU A 229 -0.25 22.99 15.74
N LEU A 230 -1.26 22.25 15.27
CA LEU A 230 -2.49 21.99 16.02
C LEU A 230 -2.24 21.22 17.33
N LEU A 231 -1.07 20.55 17.47
CA LEU A 231 -0.70 19.93 18.74
C LEU A 231 -0.43 20.93 19.86
N ASN A 232 -0.07 22.18 19.53
CA ASN A 232 0.14 23.22 20.55
C ASN A 232 -1.10 23.40 21.42
N ASN A 233 -2.31 23.31 20.84
CA ASN A 233 -3.57 23.36 21.59
C ASN A 233 -3.70 22.22 22.60
N PHE A 234 -3.21 21.02 22.27
CA PHE A 234 -3.21 19.88 23.20
C PHE A 234 -2.17 20.05 24.30
N THR A 235 -0.98 20.57 23.96
CA THR A 235 0.06 20.92 24.93
C THR A 235 -0.43 21.97 25.93
N GLU A 236 -1.10 23.04 25.47
CA GLU A 236 -1.68 24.07 26.32
C GLU A 236 -2.76 23.54 27.27
N GLN A 237 -3.46 22.49 26.86
CA GLN A 237 -4.51 21.83 27.64
C GLN A 237 -4.01 20.69 28.52
N ASP A 238 -2.70 20.39 28.52
CA ASP A 238 -2.13 19.21 29.17
C ASP A 238 -2.86 17.91 28.77
N ALA A 239 -3.11 17.75 27.47
CA ALA A 239 -3.90 16.67 26.91
C ALA A 239 -3.19 15.97 25.74
N LEU A 240 -3.63 14.75 25.43
CA LEU A 240 -3.20 14.00 24.24
C LEU A 240 -4.34 13.89 23.22
N PRO A 241 -4.05 13.92 21.91
CA PRO A 241 -5.06 13.67 20.89
C PRO A 241 -5.59 12.24 20.97
N VAL A 242 -6.79 12.03 20.40
CA VAL A 242 -7.43 10.71 20.28
C VAL A 242 -7.55 10.34 18.81
N PHE A 243 -6.92 9.24 18.40
CA PHE A 243 -7.12 8.61 17.10
C PHE A 243 -8.03 7.40 17.26
N ARG A 244 -9.01 7.26 16.36
CA ARG A 244 -9.99 6.17 16.41
C ARG A 244 -9.72 5.17 15.29
N THR A 245 -9.90 3.89 15.56
CA THR A 245 -9.75 2.80 14.58
C THR A 245 -10.67 1.63 14.92
N GLU A 246 -10.92 0.78 13.94
CA GLU A 246 -11.67 -0.47 14.15
C GLU A 246 -10.78 -1.62 14.63
N SER A 247 -11.38 -2.64 15.22
CA SER A 247 -10.69 -3.73 15.92
C SER A 247 -10.09 -4.81 15.03
N GLN A 248 -10.30 -4.78 13.72
CA GLN A 248 -9.60 -5.69 12.81
C GLN A 248 -8.09 -5.41 12.86
N ASP A 249 -7.24 -6.45 12.85
CA ASP A 249 -5.78 -6.28 12.98
C ASP A 249 -5.22 -5.25 11.98
N ARG A 250 -5.58 -5.36 10.70
CA ARG A 250 -5.14 -4.41 9.67
C ARG A 250 -5.52 -2.95 9.95
N MET A 251 -6.60 -2.70 10.67
CA MET A 251 -7.09 -1.37 11.03
C MET A 251 -6.27 -0.83 12.20
N VAL A 252 -6.10 -1.63 13.26
CA VAL A 252 -5.21 -1.29 14.38
C VAL A 252 -3.79 -1.02 13.89
N LYS A 253 -3.23 -1.89 13.05
CA LYS A 253 -1.88 -1.71 12.48
C LYS A 253 -1.80 -0.53 11.51
N THR A 254 -2.90 -0.13 10.88
CA THR A 254 -2.96 1.11 10.09
C THR A 254 -2.77 2.32 11.00
N ALA A 255 -3.56 2.41 12.07
CA ALA A 255 -3.50 3.52 13.02
C ALA A 255 -2.15 3.59 13.75
N GLU A 256 -1.59 2.45 14.17
CA GLU A 256 -0.25 2.40 14.78
C GLU A 256 0.85 2.89 13.81
N ASN A 257 0.80 2.52 12.52
CA ASN A 257 1.79 2.99 11.55
C ASN A 257 1.63 4.48 11.25
N PHE A 258 0.39 4.98 11.17
CA PHE A 258 0.14 6.42 11.07
C PHE A 258 0.69 7.17 12.28
N ALA A 259 0.38 6.72 13.50
CA ALA A 259 0.88 7.32 14.74
C ALA A 259 2.42 7.27 14.82
N ALA A 260 3.03 6.15 14.43
CA ALA A 260 4.48 6.01 14.37
C ALA A 260 5.12 7.02 13.38
N GLY A 261 4.50 7.26 12.22
CA GLY A 261 4.97 8.27 11.27
C GLY A 261 4.75 9.70 11.76
N PHE A 262 3.65 9.92 12.49
CA PHE A 262 3.26 11.24 12.98
C PHE A 262 4.07 11.68 14.21
N PHE A 263 4.31 10.78 15.16
CA PHE A 263 4.94 11.08 16.45
C PHE A 263 6.37 10.53 16.60
N GLY A 264 6.76 9.52 15.81
CA GLY A 264 8.01 8.79 15.99
C GLY A 264 7.85 7.47 16.74
N VAL A 265 8.91 6.66 16.77
CA VAL A 265 8.96 5.37 17.48
C VAL A 265 10.18 5.39 18.42
N PRO A 266 9.99 5.13 19.73
CA PRO A 266 8.76 4.66 20.39
C PRO A 266 7.81 5.78 20.87
N GLU A 267 8.07 7.05 20.54
CA GLU A 267 7.40 8.22 21.12
C GLU A 267 5.87 8.16 21.02
N TYR A 268 5.33 7.67 19.90
CA TYR A 268 3.88 7.57 19.70
C TYR A 268 3.15 6.80 20.83
N LEU A 269 3.84 5.86 21.49
CA LEU A 269 3.28 5.07 22.58
C LEU A 269 2.81 5.93 23.76
N ASN A 270 3.34 7.15 23.91
CA ASN A 270 3.04 8.08 25.00
C ASN A 270 2.47 9.42 24.52
N GLN A 271 2.30 9.63 23.21
CA GLN A 271 1.91 10.92 22.63
C GLN A 271 0.52 10.93 21.99
N VAL A 272 -0.17 9.78 21.95
CA VAL A 272 -1.53 9.68 21.41
C VAL A 272 -2.34 8.58 22.09
N ASN A 273 -3.64 8.83 22.26
CA ASN A 273 -4.60 7.80 22.63
C ASN A 273 -5.15 7.12 21.37
N ILE A 274 -5.04 5.80 21.27
CA ILE A 274 -5.67 5.03 20.18
C ILE A 274 -6.92 4.34 20.72
N GLU A 275 -8.09 4.87 20.38
CA GLU A 275 -9.38 4.25 20.69
C GLU A 275 -9.70 3.17 19.64
N ILE A 276 -9.79 1.91 20.09
CA ILE A 276 -10.14 0.78 19.25
C ILE A 276 -11.62 0.45 19.43
N LEU A 277 -12.42 0.71 18.41
CA LEU A 277 -13.84 0.37 18.37
C LEU A 277 -14.01 -1.07 17.91
N VAL A 278 -14.78 -1.84 18.68
CA VAL A 278 -15.02 -3.26 18.39
C VAL A 278 -15.92 -3.39 17.17
N GLU A 279 -15.47 -4.17 16.20
CA GLU A 279 -16.24 -4.57 15.04
C GLU A 279 -16.89 -5.94 15.31
N ASN A 280 -18.14 -5.93 15.76
CA ASN A 280 -18.95 -7.13 15.93
C ASN A 280 -20.45 -6.79 15.80
N SER A 281 -21.28 -7.84 15.72
CA SER A 281 -22.73 -7.69 15.52
C SER A 281 -23.54 -7.15 16.71
N THR A 282 -22.88 -6.77 17.81
CA THR A 282 -23.51 -6.32 19.07
C THR A 282 -23.09 -4.92 19.51
N VAL A 283 -22.08 -4.34 18.88
CA VAL A 283 -21.51 -3.04 19.26
C VAL A 283 -21.78 -2.04 18.15
N ASN A 284 -22.44 -0.93 18.51
CA ASN A 284 -22.64 0.17 17.58
C ASN A 284 -21.28 0.82 17.26
N ASN A 285 -20.95 0.84 15.98
CA ASN A 285 -19.66 1.30 15.48
C ASN A 285 -19.87 2.20 14.26
N SER A 286 -19.46 3.47 14.35
CA SER A 286 -19.64 4.43 13.26
C SER A 286 -18.71 4.21 12.07
N GLY A 287 -17.55 3.58 12.24
CA GLY A 287 -16.62 3.29 11.15
C GLY A 287 -16.83 1.93 10.49
N ALA A 288 -17.52 1.01 11.17
CA ALA A 288 -17.98 -0.27 10.60
C ALA A 288 -19.45 -0.58 10.97
N PRO A 289 -20.43 0.25 10.54
CA PRO A 289 -21.82 0.12 10.99
C PRO A 289 -22.56 -1.09 10.39
N TYR A 290 -21.97 -1.77 9.41
CA TYR A 290 -22.62 -2.87 8.70
C TYR A 290 -22.88 -4.08 9.60
N GLU A 291 -22.10 -4.28 10.66
CA GLU A 291 -22.24 -5.42 11.59
C GLU A 291 -23.57 -5.39 12.37
N VAL A 292 -24.06 -4.19 12.70
CA VAL A 292 -25.30 -4.00 13.49
C VAL A 292 -26.51 -3.63 12.64
N CYS A 293 -26.36 -3.58 11.31
CA CYS A 293 -27.46 -3.30 10.39
C CYS A 293 -28.08 -4.63 9.92
N PRO A 294 -29.28 -5.04 10.39
CA PRO A 294 -29.82 -6.38 10.09
C PRO A 294 -30.03 -6.65 8.59
N ASN A 295 -30.17 -5.60 7.79
CA ASN A 295 -30.37 -5.69 6.35
C ASN A 295 -29.07 -5.78 5.54
N SER A 296 -27.91 -5.49 6.13
CA SER A 296 -26.61 -5.46 5.41
C SER A 296 -26.21 -6.85 4.88
N ASN A 297 -26.54 -7.90 5.64
CA ASN A 297 -26.18 -9.29 5.32
C ASN A 297 -27.31 -10.04 4.59
N ILE A 298 -28.42 -9.38 4.27
CA ILE A 298 -29.49 -9.97 3.47
C ILE A 298 -29.13 -9.80 1.99
N ALA A 299 -28.81 -10.88 1.30
CA ALA A 299 -28.32 -10.84 -0.09
C ALA A 299 -29.21 -10.03 -1.06
N SER A 300 -30.54 -10.11 -0.91
CA SER A 300 -31.49 -9.35 -1.74
C SER A 300 -31.49 -7.83 -1.47
N ARG A 301 -30.82 -7.37 -0.41
CA ARG A 301 -30.78 -5.97 0.03
C ARG A 301 -29.35 -5.42 0.06
N GLY A 302 -28.43 -6.11 0.73
CA GLY A 302 -27.05 -5.67 0.93
C GLY A 302 -26.08 -6.02 -0.21
N SER A 303 -26.44 -6.94 -1.10
CA SER A 303 -25.55 -7.40 -2.19
C SER A 303 -25.90 -6.82 -3.57
N ILE A 304 -26.57 -5.67 -3.62
CA ILE A 304 -26.92 -4.99 -4.88
C ILE A 304 -25.66 -4.70 -5.71
N GLY A 305 -24.61 -4.17 -5.06
CA GLY A 305 -23.33 -3.88 -5.71
C GLY A 305 -22.70 -5.13 -6.34
N SER A 306 -22.59 -6.23 -5.57
CA SER A 306 -22.07 -7.52 -6.08
C SER A 306 -22.91 -8.08 -7.23
N THR A 307 -24.23 -7.91 -7.17
CA THR A 307 -25.15 -8.37 -8.24
C THR A 307 -24.88 -7.62 -9.55
N VAL A 308 -24.77 -6.29 -9.51
CA VAL A 308 -24.50 -5.48 -10.69
C VAL A 308 -23.08 -5.72 -11.21
N ALA A 309 -22.08 -5.81 -10.31
CA ALA A 309 -20.70 -6.12 -10.67
C ALA A 309 -20.59 -7.47 -11.39
N THR A 310 -21.33 -8.49 -10.94
CA THR A 310 -21.36 -9.81 -11.62
C THR A 310 -21.95 -9.72 -13.01
N LYS A 311 -23.07 -9.00 -13.18
CA LYS A 311 -23.69 -8.77 -14.51
C LYS A 311 -22.73 -8.03 -15.45
N PHE A 312 -22.07 -6.99 -14.95
CA PHE A 312 -21.06 -6.26 -15.71
C PHE A 312 -19.90 -7.16 -16.10
N ALA A 313 -19.34 -7.93 -15.16
CA ALA A 313 -18.22 -8.82 -15.41
C ALA A 313 -18.52 -9.88 -16.47
N ASN A 314 -19.71 -10.48 -16.44
CA ASN A 314 -20.15 -11.43 -17.47
C ASN A 314 -20.18 -10.79 -18.85
N ASN A 315 -20.62 -9.54 -18.98
CA ASN A 315 -20.62 -8.86 -20.28
C ASN A 315 -19.20 -8.44 -20.70
N ALA A 316 -18.45 -7.80 -19.81
CA ALA A 316 -17.18 -7.16 -20.11
C ALA A 316 -16.03 -8.16 -20.34
N PHE A 317 -16.06 -9.33 -19.69
CA PHE A 317 -14.94 -10.27 -19.69
C PHE A 317 -15.19 -11.57 -20.46
N ASN A 318 -16.35 -11.76 -21.11
CA ASN A 318 -16.61 -12.97 -21.91
C ASN A 318 -15.57 -13.17 -23.04
N ALA A 319 -15.21 -12.10 -23.76
CA ALA A 319 -14.19 -12.18 -24.80
C ALA A 319 -12.80 -12.47 -24.23
N THR A 320 -12.50 -11.96 -23.03
CA THR A 320 -11.27 -12.30 -22.30
C THR A 320 -11.24 -13.77 -21.93
N LEU A 321 -12.33 -14.32 -21.38
CA LEU A 321 -12.43 -15.74 -21.05
C LEU A 321 -12.28 -16.66 -22.27
N ALA A 322 -12.76 -16.24 -23.44
CA ALA A 322 -12.59 -17.01 -24.68
C ALA A 322 -11.16 -16.95 -25.25
N ARG A 323 -10.38 -15.93 -24.87
CA ARG A 323 -8.98 -15.75 -25.28
C ARG A 323 -8.00 -16.48 -24.38
N LEU A 324 -8.29 -16.53 -23.08
CA LEU A 324 -7.53 -17.25 -22.06
C LEU A 324 -7.70 -18.76 -22.20
#